data_AF-A0A3P6T344-F1
#
_entry.id   AF-A0A3P6T344-F1
#
_cell.length_a   1.000
_cell.length_b   1.000
_cell.length_c   1.000
_cell.angle_alpha   90.00
_cell.angle_beta   90.00
_cell.angle_gamma   90.00
#
_symmetry.space_group_name_H-M   'P 1'
#
loop_
_entity.id
_entity.type
_entity.pdbx_description
1 polymer ?
#
loop_
_entity_poly.entity_id
_entity_poly.type
_entity_poly.pdbx_seq_one_letter_code
_entity_poly.pdbx_strand_id
1 'polypeptide(L)'
;MMINVAGGLEHDVSLDECKCFCANSKTSRRYAFDCLSATYYHDERDCILNLDDRNRSPQLLEEQKELSVTYIGPTCGRGSYLGEDKLFVVLPSIPSRKRSH
;
A
#
# COMPACT_ATOMS: atom_id res chain seq x y z
N MET A 1 -12.38 15.71 -5.61
CA MET A 1 -11.15 15.42 -6.37
C MET A 1 -10.84 13.95 -6.10
N MET A 2 -10.82 13.09 -7.13
CA MET A 2 -10.41 11.70 -6.95
C MET A 2 -8.90 11.69 -6.71
N ILE A 3 -8.47 11.01 -5.66
CA ILE A 3 -7.06 10.89 -5.26
C ILE A 3 -6.67 9.43 -5.49
N ASN A 4 -6.11 9.15 -6.67
CA ASN A 4 -5.57 7.84 -6.97
C ASN A 4 -4.27 7.66 -6.18
N VAL A 5 -4.36 6.93 -5.08
CA VAL A 5 -3.23 6.64 -4.20
C VAL A 5 -2.49 5.36 -4.61
N ALA A 6 -3.09 4.50 -5.43
CA ALA A 6 -2.44 3.30 -5.94
C ALA A 6 -1.60 3.63 -7.19
N GLY A 7 -0.31 3.30 -7.16
CA GLY A 7 0.63 3.43 -8.26
C GLY A 7 0.95 2.11 -8.96
N GLY A 8 0.88 0.98 -8.24
CA GLY A 8 1.17 -0.35 -8.78
C GLY A 8 0.48 -1.47 -8.00
N LEU A 9 0.39 -2.64 -8.63
CA LEU A 9 -0.17 -3.86 -8.06
C LEU A 9 0.74 -5.04 -8.44
N GLU A 10 1.11 -5.83 -7.44
CA GLU A 10 1.85 -7.08 -7.59
C GLU A 10 1.00 -8.23 -7.02
N HIS A 11 0.93 -9.34 -7.75
CA HIS A 11 0.12 -10.50 -7.41
C HIS A 11 1.00 -11.69 -7.04
N ASP A 12 0.51 -12.55 -6.15
CA ASP A 12 1.18 -13.80 -5.74
C ASP A 12 2.57 -13.56 -5.11
N VAL A 13 2.75 -12.43 -4.43
CA VAL A 13 4.03 -12.05 -3.80
C VAL A 13 3.99 -12.30 -2.30
N SER A 14 5.14 -12.55 -1.69
CA SER A 14 5.26 -12.57 -0.23
C SER A 14 5.26 -11.16 0.36
N LEU A 15 5.00 -11.05 1.66
CA LEU A 15 5.07 -9.79 2.40
C LEU A 15 6.44 -9.11 2.27
N ASP A 16 7.53 -9.89 2.30
CA ASP A 16 8.89 -9.34 2.18
C ASP A 16 9.21 -8.91 0.75
N GLU A 17 8.72 -9.63 -0.26
CA GLU A 17 8.80 -9.16 -1.64
C GLU A 17 8.03 -7.86 -1.84
N CYS A 18 6.83 -7.73 -1.26
CA CYS A 18 6.05 -6.49 -1.28
C CYS A 18 6.84 -5.30 -0.69
N LYS A 19 7.50 -5.49 0.46
CA LYS A 19 8.40 -4.49 1.04
C LYS A 19 9.53 -4.13 0.08
N CYS A 20 10.18 -5.13 -0.52
CA CYS A 20 11.27 -4.90 -1.46
C CYS A 20 10.81 -4.16 -2.72
N PHE A 21 9.63 -4.46 -3.26
CA PHE A 21 9.05 -3.77 -4.40
C PHE A 21 8.76 -2.30 -4.10
N CYS A 22 8.21 -2.00 -2.93
CA CYS A 22 8.00 -0.61 -2.55
C CYS A 22 9.34 0.12 -2.36
N ALA A 23 10.26 -0.44 -1.57
CA ALA A 23 11.56 0.15 -1.27
C ALA A 23 12.44 0.40 -2.51
N ASN A 24 12.30 -0.45 -3.54
CA ASN A 24 13.09 -0.38 -4.78
C ASN A 24 12.25 -0.02 -6.00
N SER A 25 11.05 0.52 -5.81
CA SER A 25 10.06 0.80 -6.88
C SER A 25 10.69 1.55 -8.07
N LYS A 26 11.36 2.67 -7.80
CA LYS A 26 12.05 3.47 -8.82
C LYS A 26 13.43 2.94 -9.20
N THR A 27 14.21 2.44 -8.25
CA THR A 27 15.60 2.01 -8.48
C THR A 27 15.69 0.73 -9.31
N SER A 28 14.73 -0.18 -9.16
CA SER A 28 14.61 -1.41 -9.97
C SER A 28 14.17 -1.14 -11.40
N ARG A 29 13.75 0.10 -11.73
CA ARG A 29 13.11 0.50 -13.00
C ARG A 29 11.83 -0.29 -13.34
N ARG A 30 11.29 -1.05 -12.40
CA ARG A 30 9.98 -1.72 -12.57
C ARG A 30 8.85 -0.70 -12.59
N TYR A 31 8.98 0.36 -11.78
CA TYR A 31 8.01 1.44 -11.70
C TYR A 31 8.65 2.80 -11.99
N ALA A 32 7.83 3.71 -12.54
CA ALA A 32 8.23 5.09 -12.82
C ALA A 32 8.00 6.05 -11.63
N PHE A 33 7.71 5.53 -10.45
CA PHE A 33 7.37 6.30 -9.25
C PHE A 33 8.12 5.80 -8.02
N ASP A 34 8.25 6.69 -7.04
CA ASP A 34 8.72 6.36 -5.69
C ASP A 34 7.51 5.91 -4.86
N CYS A 35 7.46 4.62 -4.50
CA CYS A 35 6.45 4.08 -3.59
C CYS A 35 6.67 4.67 -2.19
N LEU A 36 5.60 5.20 -1.60
CA LEU A 36 5.65 5.83 -0.28
C LEU A 36 5.09 4.93 0.82
N SER A 37 4.16 4.05 0.48
CA SER A 37 3.68 2.99 1.36
C SER A 37 3.14 1.84 0.52
N ALA A 38 2.89 0.69 1.12
CA ALA A 38 2.19 -0.41 0.46
C ALA A 38 1.09 -0.99 1.34
N THR A 39 0.10 -1.60 0.71
CA THR A 39 -0.96 -2.37 1.39
C THR A 39 -0.84 -3.81 0.92
N TYR A 40 -0.60 -4.73 1.85
CA TYR A 40 -0.51 -6.16 1.56
C TYR A 40 -1.76 -6.88 2.05
N TYR A 41 -2.47 -7.54 1.14
CA TYR A 41 -3.62 -8.38 1.42
C TYR A 41 -3.14 -9.83 1.50
N HIS A 42 -3.18 -10.42 2.70
CA HIS A 42 -2.55 -11.72 2.96
C HIS A 42 -3.28 -12.88 2.28
N ASP A 43 -4.60 -12.82 2.23
CA ASP A 43 -5.43 -13.91 1.69
C ASP A 43 -5.27 -14.00 0.17
N GLU A 44 -5.22 -12.85 -0.50
CA GLU A 44 -5.01 -12.73 -1.95
C GLU A 44 -3.52 -12.78 -2.35
N ARG A 45 -2.60 -12.55 -1.40
CA ARG A 45 -1.17 -12.33 -1.66
C ARG A 45 -0.93 -11.18 -2.64
N ASP A 46 -1.76 -10.16 -2.53
CA ASP A 46 -1.75 -8.96 -3.36
C ASP A 46 -1.04 -7.81 -2.63
N CYS A 47 -0.12 -7.16 -3.32
CA CYS A 47 0.63 -6.01 -2.83
C CYS A 47 0.29 -4.77 -3.66
N ILE A 48 -0.40 -3.82 -3.05
CA ILE A 48 -0.68 -2.50 -3.63
C ILE A 48 0.45 -1.55 -3.25
N LEU A 49 1.13 -0.99 -4.25
CA LEU A 49 2.16 0.04 -4.07
C LEU A 49 1.51 1.42 -4.16
N ASN A 50 1.64 2.22 -3.10
CA ASN A 50 0.96 3.51 -2.98
C ASN A 50 1.91 4.69 -3.25
N LEU A 51 1.37 5.72 -3.91
CA LEU A 51 1.96 7.04 -4.13
C LEU A 51 1.75 7.99 -2.95
N ASP A 52 1.14 7.50 -1.88
CA ASP A 52 0.74 8.24 -0.70
C ASP A 52 1.13 7.47 0.57
N ASP A 53 1.15 8.16 1.71
CA ASP A 53 1.49 7.59 3.01
C ASP A 53 0.64 8.18 4.15
N ARG A 54 0.80 7.61 5.35
CA ARG A 54 0.11 8.04 6.57
C ARG A 54 0.37 9.48 6.97
N ASN A 55 1.53 10.04 6.62
CA ASN A 55 1.89 11.40 7.00
C ASN A 55 1.25 12.43 6.07
N ARG A 56 1.16 12.09 4.79
CA ARG A 56 0.57 12.95 3.75
C ARG A 56 -0.95 12.92 3.77
N SER A 57 -1.53 11.74 3.94
CA SER A 57 -2.99 11.53 3.86
C SER A 57 -3.50 10.59 4.95
N PRO A 58 -3.38 10.94 6.25
CA PRO A 58 -3.86 10.12 7.36
C PRO A 58 -5.36 9.80 7.28
N GLN A 59 -6.15 10.68 6.68
CA GLN A 59 -7.59 10.53 6.49
C GLN A 59 -7.99 9.40 5.51
N LEU A 60 -7.05 8.84 4.76
CA LEU A 60 -7.30 7.74 3.82
C LEU A 60 -7.04 6.36 4.41
N LEU A 61 -6.53 6.33 5.64
CA LEU A 61 -6.26 5.09 6.35
C LEU A 61 -7.49 4.68 7.14
N GLU A 62 -8.01 3.52 6.79
CA GLU A 62 -9.09 2.90 7.54
C GLU A 62 -8.61 1.64 8.24
N GLU A 63 -9.06 1.48 9.48
CA GLU A 63 -8.88 0.25 10.25
C GLU A 63 -9.73 -0.87 9.63
N GLN A 64 -9.10 -1.96 9.20
CA GLN A 64 -9.78 -3.12 8.63
C GLN A 64 -9.75 -4.27 9.64
N LYS A 65 -10.90 -4.60 10.21
CA LYS A 65 -11.03 -5.69 11.20
C LYS A 65 -11.39 -7.03 10.59
N GLU A 66 -11.95 -7.01 9.38
CA GLU A 66 -12.48 -8.19 8.70
C GLU A 66 -11.50 -8.77 7.67
N LEU A 67 -10.48 -8.00 7.27
CA LEU A 67 -9.51 -8.38 6.26
C LEU A 67 -8.15 -8.64 6.90
N SER A 68 -7.47 -9.68 6.43
CA SER A 68 -6.07 -9.93 6.78
C SER A 68 -5.18 -9.01 5.94
N VAL A 69 -4.89 -7.82 6.48
CA VAL A 69 -4.14 -6.77 5.77
C VAL A 69 -2.97 -6.24 6.58
N THR A 70 -1.95 -5.78 5.88
CA THR A 70 -0.81 -5.09 6.50
C THR A 70 -0.48 -3.83 5.74
N TYR A 71 -0.52 -2.71 6.46
CA TYR A 71 0.02 -1.46 5.98
C TYR A 71 1.53 -1.45 6.16
N ILE A 72 2.23 -1.09 5.10
CA ILE A 72 3.67 -1.07 5.01
C ILE A 72 4.08 0.38 4.81
N GLY A 73 4.46 1.07 5.88
CA GLY A 73 4.85 2.47 5.87
C GLY A 73 6.36 2.67 6.02
N PRO A 74 6.90 3.86 5.73
CA PRO A 74 8.30 4.16 6.01
C PRO A 74 8.50 4.25 7.53
N THR A 75 9.47 3.53 8.10
CA THR A 75 9.87 3.79 9.50
C THR A 75 10.92 4.88 9.54
N CYS A 76 10.60 6.00 10.19
CA CYS A 76 11.59 7.04 10.46
C CYS A 76 12.56 6.55 11.55
N GLY A 77 13.69 6.01 11.13
CA GLY A 77 14.89 5.73 11.93
C GLY A 77 16.02 5.36 10.98
N ARG A 78 17.26 5.84 11.21
CA ARG A 78 18.41 5.68 10.30
C ARG A 78 18.60 4.21 9.87
N GLY A 79 18.09 3.86 8.69
CA GLY A 79 18.04 2.52 8.14
C GLY A 79 16.69 2.30 7.46
N SER A 80 16.68 2.30 6.14
CA SER A 80 15.52 2.24 5.25
C SER A 80 14.72 0.93 5.41
N TYR A 81 13.98 0.77 6.50
CA TYR A 81 13.09 -0.36 6.71
C TYR A 81 11.65 0.10 6.65
N LEU A 82 10.81 -0.67 5.95
CA LEU A 82 9.38 -0.47 5.98
C LEU A 82 8.82 -1.15 7.24
N GLY A 83 8.05 -0.41 8.03
CA GLY A 83 7.37 -0.90 9.23
C GLY A 83 5.96 -1.39 8.91
N GLU A 84 5.44 -2.23 9.79
CA GLU A 84 4.17 -2.92 9.60
C GLU A 84 3.14 -2.40 10.62
N ASP A 85 2.09 -1.74 10.14
CA ASP A 85 0.88 -1.51 10.92
C ASP A 85 -0.17 -2.55 10.47
N LYS A 86 -0.47 -3.53 11.35
CA LYS A 86 -1.25 -4.73 11.03
C LYS A 86 -2.76 -4.52 10.78
N LEU A 87 -3.21 -3.30 10.55
CA LEU A 87 -4.65 -3.04 10.58
C LEU A 87 -5.14 -1.91 9.69
N PHE A 88 -4.25 -1.20 8.99
CA PHE A 88 -4.69 -0.09 8.16
C PHE A 88 -4.60 -0.45 6.69
N VAL A 89 -5.48 0.13 5.88
CA VAL A 89 -5.36 0.13 4.42
C VAL A 89 -5.52 1.55 3.92
N VAL A 90 -4.75 1.91 2.90
CA VAL A 90 -5.05 3.12 2.15
C VAL A 90 -6.23 2.80 1.25
N LEU A 91 -7.36 3.46 1.44
CA LEU A 91 -8.48 3.33 0.52
C LEU A 91 -8.08 3.89 -0.85
N PRO A 92 -8.06 3.09 -1.93
CA PRO A 92 -8.15 3.69 -3.24
C PRO A 92 -9.47 4.44 -3.29
N SER A 93 -9.51 5.63 -3.89
CA SER A 93 -10.81 6.23 -4.25
C SER A 93 -11.41 5.41 -5.41
N ILE A 94 -11.79 4.17 -5.12
CA ILE A 94 -12.70 3.39 -5.95
C ILE A 94 -14.00 4.20 -5.94
N PRO A 95 -14.47 4.73 -7.08
CA PRO A 95 -15.80 5.28 -7.14
C PRO A 95 -16.72 4.14 -6.70
N SER A 96 -17.47 4.33 -5.60
CA SER A 96 -18.38 3.32 -5.05
C SER A 96 -19.00 2.56 -6.20
N ARG A 97 -18.63 1.29 -6.37
CA ARG A 97 -19.26 0.43 -7.36
C ARG A 97 -20.72 0.45 -6.96
N LYS A 98 -21.55 1.20 -7.72
CA LYS A 98 -22.99 1.24 -7.48
C LYS A 98 -23.41 -0.23 -7.45
N ARG A 99 -23.77 -0.71 -6.27
CA ARG A 99 -24.41 -2.00 -6.11
C ARG A 99 -25.77 -1.81 -6.81
N SER A 100 -25.80 -2.14 -8.09
CA SER A 100 -27.01 -2.10 -8.89
C SER A 100 -27.96 -3.11 -8.26
N HIS A 101 -29.06 -2.61 -7.73
CA HIS A 101 -30.21 -3.40 -7.33
C HIS A 101 -31.28 -3.27 -8.40
#